data_AF-A0AA88CW26-F1
#
_entry.id   AF-A0AA88CW26-F1
#
_cell.length_a   1.000
_cell.length_b   1.000
_cell.length_c   1.000
_cell.angle_alpha   90.00
_cell.angle_beta   90.00
_cell.angle_gamma   90.00
#
_symmetry.space_group_name_H-M   'P 1'
#
loop_
_entity.id
_entity.type
_entity.pdbx_description
1 polymer ?
#
loop_
_entity_poly.entity_id
_entity_poly.type
_entity_poly.pdbx_seq_one_letter_code
_entity_poly.pdbx_strand_id
1 'polypeptide(L)'
;MNKPDEFGNAIQGCEFVFHVATPLELNPGSQYKSTSEVAVASARSIATSCARSGTVKRLIYTASVFAASPLKDDGSGFKDFMDEKNGGELEVATLAFGLVGGDTLLPYTPGSVAVVISQIKDNPIHYNFLKHLEELLGKVPLIHIEDVCGALIFCMENPSIQGRVLSASSFVSSAEIATYFHQHYPHFHL
;
A
#
# COMPACT_ATOMS: atom_id res chain seq x y z
N MET A 1 -15.77 2.30 -1.15
CA MET A 1 -16.09 2.54 0.28
C MET A 1 -17.21 3.55 0.34
N ASN A 2 -18.45 3.13 0.60
CA ASN A 2 -19.61 3.99 0.35
C ASN A 2 -20.21 4.65 1.59
N LYS A 3 -19.70 4.41 2.81
CA LYS A 3 -20.23 5.02 4.04
C LYS A 3 -19.16 5.18 5.13
N PRO A 4 -18.49 6.35 5.17
CA PRO A 4 -17.42 6.62 6.13
C PRO A 4 -17.89 6.57 7.60
N ASP A 5 -19.18 6.85 7.85
CA ASP A 5 -19.74 6.89 9.20
C ASP A 5 -20.02 5.51 9.81
N GLU A 6 -19.89 4.41 9.04
CA GLU A 6 -20.16 3.05 9.53
C GLU A 6 -18.99 2.42 10.30
N PHE A 7 -17.80 3.02 10.28
CA PHE A 7 -16.61 2.44 10.95
C PHE A 7 -16.62 2.63 12.47
N GLY A 8 -17.39 3.58 13.00
CA GLY A 8 -17.38 3.91 14.42
C GLY A 8 -17.66 2.71 15.33
N ASN A 9 -18.67 1.91 15.00
CA ASN A 9 -19.04 0.73 15.78
C ASN A 9 -17.96 -0.34 15.78
N ALA A 10 -17.25 -0.51 14.66
CA ALA A 10 -16.16 -1.49 14.54
C ALA A 10 -14.87 -1.01 15.26
N ILE A 11 -14.69 0.29 15.40
CA ILE A 11 -13.51 0.91 16.05
C ILE A 11 -13.71 1.02 17.57
N GLN A 12 -14.95 1.09 18.05
CA GLN A 12 -15.25 1.27 19.46
C GLN A 12 -14.64 0.13 20.31
N GLY A 13 -13.85 0.51 21.31
CA GLY A 13 -13.20 -0.45 22.21
C GLY A 13 -11.89 -1.03 21.67
N CYS A 14 -11.52 -0.76 20.41
CA CYS A 14 -10.22 -1.14 19.88
C CYS A 14 -9.11 -0.30 20.52
N GLU A 15 -7.98 -0.95 20.78
CA GLU A 15 -6.73 -0.31 21.18
C GLU A 15 -5.88 0.07 19.94
N PHE A 16 -5.92 -0.77 18.91
CA PHE A 16 -5.18 -0.60 17.67
C PHE A 16 -6.13 -0.74 16.49
N VAL A 17 -5.90 0.06 15.45
CA VAL A 17 -6.65 -0.02 14.19
C VAL A 17 -5.67 -0.12 13.04
N PHE A 18 -5.87 -1.10 12.17
CA PHE A 18 -5.09 -1.25 10.94
C PHE A 18 -5.93 -0.78 9.75
N HIS A 19 -5.53 0.33 9.13
CA HIS A 19 -6.17 0.79 7.90
C HIS A 19 -5.42 0.24 6.69
N VAL A 20 -5.91 -0.91 6.19
CA VAL A 20 -5.36 -1.62 5.02
C VAL A 20 -6.14 -1.35 3.73
N ALA A 21 -7.43 -1.04 3.86
CA ALA A 21 -8.33 -0.88 2.73
C ALA A 21 -7.92 0.31 1.83
N THR A 22 -7.64 0.03 0.56
CA THR A 22 -7.37 1.04 -0.47
C THR A 22 -8.41 0.90 -1.58
N PRO A 23 -9.10 1.98 -1.98
CA PRO A 23 -10.00 1.93 -3.12
C PRO A 23 -9.17 1.71 -4.40
N LEU A 24 -9.56 0.73 -5.21
CA LEU A 24 -8.90 0.42 -6.50
C LEU A 24 -9.66 1.03 -7.69
N GLU A 25 -10.97 1.18 -7.57
CA GLU A 25 -11.84 1.70 -8.63
C GLU A 25 -12.78 2.77 -8.09
N LEU A 26 -13.08 3.76 -8.93
CA LEU A 26 -14.07 4.79 -8.62
C LEU A 26 -15.45 4.32 -9.09
N ASN A 27 -16.42 4.25 -8.18
CA ASN A 27 -17.78 3.84 -8.53
C ASN A 27 -18.42 4.84 -9.51
N PRO A 28 -19.12 4.37 -10.56
CA PRO A 28 -19.95 5.24 -11.40
C PRO A 28 -20.99 5.96 -10.54
N GLY A 29 -21.01 7.30 -10.61
CA GLY A 29 -21.89 8.14 -9.78
C GLY A 29 -21.33 8.50 -8.40
N SER A 30 -20.05 8.23 -8.14
CA SER A 30 -19.35 8.73 -6.95
C SER A 30 -19.39 10.27 -6.90
N GLN A 31 -19.56 10.82 -5.70
CA GLN A 31 -19.42 12.27 -5.47
C GLN A 31 -17.96 12.76 -5.56
N TYR A 32 -17.00 11.84 -5.52
CA TYR A 32 -15.57 12.12 -5.55
C TYR A 32 -15.04 12.15 -6.98
N LYS A 33 -14.08 13.04 -7.24
CA LYS A 33 -13.50 13.28 -8.58
C LYS A 33 -12.42 12.27 -8.95
N SER A 34 -11.80 11.61 -7.98
CA SER A 34 -10.74 10.63 -8.19
C SER A 34 -10.69 9.58 -7.09
N THR A 35 -10.06 8.44 -7.38
CA THR A 35 -9.77 7.39 -6.39
C THR A 35 -8.92 7.92 -5.24
N SER A 36 -7.99 8.85 -5.50
CA SER A 36 -7.16 9.49 -4.49
C SER A 36 -7.99 10.31 -3.51
N GLU A 37 -9.00 11.03 -3.99
CA GLU A 37 -9.91 11.80 -3.13
C GLU A 37 -10.73 10.87 -2.23
N VAL A 38 -11.20 9.73 -2.75
CA VAL A 38 -11.87 8.69 -1.96
C VAL A 38 -10.94 8.13 -0.88
N ALA A 39 -9.69 7.83 -1.23
CA ALA A 39 -8.71 7.28 -0.30
C ALA A 39 -8.40 8.26 0.85
N VAL A 40 -8.20 9.54 0.54
CA VAL A 40 -7.96 10.58 1.54
C VAL A 40 -9.18 10.80 2.42
N ALA A 41 -10.38 10.85 1.84
CA ALA A 41 -11.62 11.01 2.61
C ALA A 41 -11.87 9.81 3.54
N SER A 42 -11.62 8.58 3.05
CA SER A 42 -11.65 7.35 3.81
C SER A 42 -10.71 7.38 5.01
N ALA A 43 -9.41 7.63 4.75
CA ALA A 43 -8.39 7.64 5.78
C ALA A 43 -8.70 8.69 6.86
N ARG A 44 -9.15 9.88 6.44
CA ARG A 44 -9.57 10.95 7.36
C ARG A 44 -10.74 10.51 8.24
N SER A 45 -11.75 9.85 7.67
CA SER A 45 -12.92 9.41 8.43
C SER A 45 -12.57 8.33 9.47
N ILE A 46 -11.72 7.37 9.10
CA ILE A 46 -11.22 6.34 10.02
C ILE A 46 -10.38 6.98 11.12
N ALA A 47 -9.44 7.88 10.78
CA ALA A 47 -8.63 8.58 11.77
C ALA A 47 -9.48 9.41 12.73
N THR A 48 -10.50 10.10 12.21
CA THR A 48 -11.47 10.85 13.04
C THR A 48 -12.24 9.91 13.97
N SER A 49 -12.65 8.74 13.48
CA SER A 49 -13.35 7.74 14.30
C SER A 49 -12.45 7.16 15.40
N CYS A 50 -11.17 6.90 15.08
CA CYS A 50 -10.18 6.45 16.06
C CYS A 50 -9.98 7.49 17.17
N ALA A 51 -9.76 8.76 16.78
CA ALA A 51 -9.60 9.85 17.74
C ALA A 51 -10.84 10.05 18.63
N ARG A 52 -12.04 9.91 18.07
CA ARG A 52 -13.30 10.01 18.82
C ARG A 52 -13.58 8.82 19.75
N SER A 53 -12.97 7.66 19.49
CA SER A 53 -13.23 6.45 20.30
C SER A 53 -12.76 6.59 21.75
N GLY A 54 -11.70 7.37 21.98
CA GLY A 54 -11.01 7.47 23.27
C GLY A 54 -10.27 6.20 23.71
N THR A 55 -10.39 5.09 22.97
CA THR A 55 -9.73 3.80 23.29
C THR A 55 -8.55 3.48 22.38
N VAL A 56 -8.60 3.97 21.14
CA VAL A 56 -7.54 3.72 20.15
C VAL A 56 -6.29 4.49 20.55
N LYS A 57 -5.23 3.75 20.83
CA LYS A 57 -3.89 4.29 21.13
C LYS A 57 -3.13 4.61 19.86
N ARG A 58 -3.29 3.78 18.83
CA ARG A 58 -2.53 3.91 17.58
C ARG A 58 -3.32 3.45 16.36
N LEU A 59 -3.28 4.26 15.31
CA LEU A 59 -3.70 3.93 13.97
C LEU A 59 -2.46 3.52 13.14
N ILE A 60 -2.42 2.27 12.68
CA ILE A 60 -1.41 1.80 11.74
C ILE A 60 -1.99 1.89 10.32
N TYR A 61 -1.42 2.77 9.50
CA TYR A 61 -1.84 3.01 8.12
C TYR A 61 -0.92 2.27 7.14
N THR A 62 -1.50 1.50 6.21
CA THR A 62 -0.73 0.89 5.13
C THR A 62 -0.64 1.84 3.95
N ALA A 63 0.57 2.28 3.63
CA ALA A 63 0.87 3.07 2.45
C ALA A 63 1.59 2.21 1.40
N SER A 64 1.75 2.79 0.21
CA SER A 64 2.58 2.23 -0.86
C SER A 64 3.85 3.07 -1.00
N VAL A 65 4.98 2.43 -1.32
CA VAL A 65 6.21 3.12 -1.74
C VAL A 65 5.99 4.06 -2.93
N PHE A 66 4.96 3.82 -3.74
CA PHE A 66 4.58 4.74 -4.81
C PHE A 66 4.18 6.11 -4.27
N ALA A 67 3.51 6.14 -3.11
CA ALA A 67 3.19 7.37 -2.39
C ALA A 67 4.39 7.97 -1.65
N ALA A 68 5.58 7.35 -1.66
CA ALA A 68 6.80 8.01 -1.19
C ALA A 68 7.47 8.85 -2.30
N SER A 69 7.04 8.69 -3.56
CA SER A 69 7.45 9.50 -4.70
C SER A 69 6.37 10.59 -4.92
N PRO A 70 6.53 11.81 -4.37
CA PRO A 70 5.47 12.81 -4.45
C PRO A 70 5.35 13.28 -5.90
N LEU A 71 4.21 13.23 -6.59
CA LEU A 71 4.12 13.89 -7.91
C LEU A 71 4.22 15.41 -7.76
N LYS A 72 4.86 16.08 -8.72
CA LYS A 72 4.78 17.53 -8.91
C LYS A 72 3.35 17.91 -9.30
N ASP A 73 2.93 19.10 -8.90
CA ASP A 73 1.55 19.57 -9.09
C ASP A 73 1.19 19.75 -10.59
N ASP A 74 2.19 19.82 -11.46
CA ASP A 74 2.07 19.89 -12.92
C ASP A 74 2.07 18.51 -13.61
N GLY A 75 2.19 17.43 -12.83
CA GLY A 75 2.29 16.06 -13.34
C GLY A 75 3.59 15.76 -14.11
N SER A 76 4.57 16.67 -14.12
CA SER A 76 5.80 16.56 -14.92
C SER A 76 6.91 15.72 -14.29
N GLY A 77 6.72 15.27 -13.05
CA GLY A 77 7.73 14.52 -12.31
C GLY A 77 7.38 14.43 -10.84
N PHE A 78 8.39 14.33 -9.96
CA PHE A 78 8.21 14.13 -8.53
C PHE A 78 8.80 15.27 -7.68
N LYS A 79 8.19 15.63 -6.53
CA LYS A 79 8.74 16.54 -5.51
C LYS A 79 9.75 15.77 -4.65
N ASP A 80 10.57 16.50 -3.91
CA ASP A 80 11.60 15.88 -3.06
C ASP A 80 11.07 15.48 -1.67
N PHE A 81 9.94 16.06 -1.22
CA PHE A 81 9.40 15.87 0.13
C PHE A 81 7.87 15.85 0.16
N MET A 82 7.30 15.10 1.11
CA MET A 82 5.88 15.21 1.53
C MET A 82 5.82 15.78 2.94
N ASP A 83 4.90 16.74 3.17
CA ASP A 83 4.63 17.35 4.47
C ASP A 83 3.37 16.74 5.08
N GLU A 84 3.50 15.99 6.16
CA GLU A 84 2.38 15.51 6.99
C GLU A 84 2.34 16.32 8.28
N LYS A 85 1.32 17.18 8.43
CA LYS A 85 1.09 17.91 9.69
C LYS A 85 0.45 16.99 10.72
N ASN A 86 1.25 16.50 11.68
CA ASN A 86 0.75 15.88 12.90
C ASN A 86 0.37 16.94 13.93
N GLY A 87 -0.93 17.12 14.15
CA GLY A 87 -1.47 18.06 15.14
C GLY A 87 -2.52 17.47 16.08
N GLY A 88 -2.66 16.14 16.15
CA GLY A 88 -3.68 15.46 16.95
C GLY A 88 -3.12 14.55 18.04
N GLU A 89 -3.93 14.27 19.07
CA GLU A 89 -3.63 13.32 20.18
C GLU A 89 -3.50 11.85 19.73
N LEU A 90 -4.03 11.50 18.56
CA LEU A 90 -3.97 10.15 18.02
C LEU A 90 -2.60 9.86 17.40
N GLU A 91 -1.93 8.81 17.90
CA GLU A 91 -0.70 8.34 17.27
C GLU A 91 -0.99 7.65 15.93
N VAL A 92 -0.29 8.07 14.88
CA VAL A 92 -0.37 7.47 13.55
C VAL A 92 1.01 6.98 13.14
N ALA A 93 1.09 5.69 12.84
CA ALA A 93 2.27 5.07 12.23
C ALA A 93 1.92 4.60 10.82
N THR A 94 2.75 4.96 9.85
CA THR A 94 2.54 4.66 8.43
C THR A 94 3.61 3.71 7.93
N LEU A 95 3.21 2.54 7.44
CA LEU A 95 4.12 1.59 6.81
C LEU A 95 3.91 1.61 5.31
N ALA A 96 4.92 2.05 4.57
CA ALA A 96 4.95 2.03 3.12
C ALA A 96 5.58 0.72 2.62
N PHE A 97 4.77 -0.12 1.98
CA PHE A 97 5.23 -1.41 1.47
C PHE A 97 5.61 -1.34 -0.01
N GLY A 98 6.61 -2.16 -0.38
CA GLY A 98 6.94 -2.46 -1.78
C GLY A 98 5.83 -3.21 -2.51
N LEU A 99 6.13 -3.66 -3.74
CA LEU A 99 5.24 -4.53 -4.50
C LEU A 99 5.10 -5.88 -3.78
N VAL A 100 3.90 -6.17 -3.30
CA VAL A 100 3.61 -7.35 -2.47
C VAL A 100 3.42 -8.59 -3.35
N GLY A 101 4.30 -9.56 -3.18
CA GLY A 101 4.20 -10.90 -3.73
C GLY A 101 3.90 -11.96 -2.66
N GLY A 102 3.79 -13.21 -3.09
CA GLY A 102 3.54 -14.36 -2.22
C GLY A 102 2.16 -14.98 -2.44
N ASP A 103 1.91 -16.05 -1.69
CA ASP A 103 0.65 -16.78 -1.74
C ASP A 103 -0.48 -16.01 -1.03
N THR A 104 -1.72 -16.29 -1.42
CA THR A 104 -2.88 -15.63 -0.82
C THR A 104 -3.96 -16.65 -0.48
N LEU A 105 -4.75 -16.34 0.54
CA LEU A 105 -5.96 -17.08 0.89
C LEU A 105 -7.15 -16.70 -0.02
N LEU A 106 -6.99 -15.70 -0.89
CA LEU A 106 -8.03 -15.25 -1.81
C LEU A 106 -8.22 -16.27 -2.95
N PRO A 107 -9.47 -16.50 -3.42
CA PRO A 107 -9.74 -17.43 -4.51
C PRO A 107 -9.36 -16.87 -5.91
N TYR A 108 -8.71 -15.72 -5.95
CA TYR A 108 -8.27 -15.04 -7.18
C TYR A 108 -6.86 -14.47 -6.99
N THR A 109 -6.14 -14.25 -8.09
CA THR A 109 -4.81 -13.62 -8.05
C THR A 109 -4.94 -12.13 -7.69
N PRO A 110 -4.34 -11.66 -6.58
CA PRO A 110 -4.34 -10.24 -6.24
C PRO A 110 -3.59 -9.42 -7.30
N GLY A 111 -4.00 -8.16 -7.50
CA GLY A 111 -3.39 -7.29 -8.51
C GLY A 111 -1.87 -7.14 -8.35
N SER A 112 -1.36 -7.02 -7.12
CA SER A 112 0.08 -6.93 -6.85
C SER A 112 0.84 -8.18 -7.27
N VAL A 113 0.31 -9.37 -6.96
CA VAL A 113 0.88 -10.65 -7.39
C VAL A 113 0.84 -10.77 -8.91
N ALA A 114 -0.27 -10.34 -9.55
CA ALA A 114 -0.39 -10.34 -11.00
C ALA A 114 0.66 -9.44 -11.70
N VAL A 115 1.07 -8.34 -11.06
CA VAL A 115 2.21 -7.51 -11.49
C VAL A 115 3.54 -8.24 -11.35
N VAL A 116 3.79 -8.91 -10.21
CA VAL A 116 5.02 -9.70 -9.99
C VAL A 116 5.18 -10.78 -11.07
N ILE A 117 4.12 -11.50 -11.40
CA ILE A 117 4.14 -12.59 -12.39
C ILE A 117 3.76 -12.14 -13.82
N SER A 118 3.71 -10.84 -14.07
CA SER A 118 3.20 -10.27 -15.34
C SER A 118 3.97 -10.77 -16.57
N GLN A 119 5.28 -10.98 -16.42
CA GLN A 119 6.16 -11.52 -17.46
C GLN A 119 5.77 -12.95 -17.87
N ILE A 120 5.27 -13.76 -16.93
CA ILE A 120 4.83 -15.15 -17.20
C ILE A 120 3.46 -15.18 -17.90
N LYS A 121 2.53 -14.33 -17.46
CA LYS A 121 1.14 -14.34 -17.95
C LYS A 121 0.91 -13.54 -19.23
N ASP A 122 1.96 -12.95 -19.80
CA ASP A 122 1.92 -12.03 -20.94
C ASP A 122 0.78 -10.99 -20.82
N ASN A 123 0.70 -10.33 -19.65
CA ASN A 123 -0.29 -9.29 -19.41
C ASN A 123 0.37 -7.91 -19.58
N PRO A 124 0.16 -7.23 -20.72
CA PRO A 124 0.87 -5.99 -21.02
C PRO A 124 0.54 -4.85 -20.04
N ILE A 125 -0.68 -4.84 -19.47
CA ILE A 125 -1.08 -3.81 -18.50
C ILE A 125 -0.25 -3.94 -17.23
N HIS A 126 -0.17 -5.14 -16.67
CA HIS A 126 0.59 -5.40 -15.45
C HIS A 126 2.10 -5.29 -15.67
N TYR A 127 2.60 -5.71 -16.83
CA TYR A 127 4.02 -5.59 -17.15
C TYR A 127 4.44 -4.12 -17.33
N ASN A 128 3.63 -3.31 -18.01
CA ASN A 128 3.88 -1.88 -18.12
C ASN A 128 3.87 -1.20 -16.74
N PHE A 129 3.00 -1.62 -15.82
CA PHE A 129 3.03 -1.11 -14.45
C PHE A 129 4.31 -1.51 -13.71
N LEU A 130 4.79 -2.76 -13.86
CA LEU A 130 6.06 -3.21 -13.30
C LEU A 130 7.24 -2.38 -13.82
N LYS A 131 7.28 -2.13 -15.14
CA LYS A 131 8.31 -1.29 -15.79
C LYS A 131 8.24 0.15 -15.29
N HIS A 132 7.04 0.71 -15.18
CA HIS A 132 6.87 2.07 -14.67
C HIS A 132 7.34 2.19 -13.21
N LEU A 133 7.08 1.18 -12.38
CA LEU A 133 7.55 1.13 -11.00
C LEU A 133 9.08 1.07 -10.93
N GLU A 134 9.72 0.26 -11.79
CA GLU A 134 11.18 0.18 -11.91
C GLU A 134 11.79 1.51 -12.36
N GLU A 135 11.22 2.16 -13.38
CA GLU A 135 11.68 3.46 -13.88
C GLU A 135 11.58 4.54 -12.82
N LEU A 136 10.49 4.53 -12.04
CA LEU A 136 10.24 5.49 -10.98
C LEU A 136 11.23 5.36 -9.82
N LEU A 137 11.46 4.13 -9.37
CA LEU A 137 12.20 3.84 -8.13
C LEU A 137 13.65 3.38 -8.39
N GLY A 138 14.06 3.30 -9.65
CA GLY A 138 15.34 2.73 -10.10
C GLY A 138 15.38 1.19 -10.04
N LYS A 139 14.72 0.59 -9.05
CA LYS A 139 14.45 -0.84 -8.93
C LYS A 139 13.07 -1.07 -8.32
N VAL A 140 12.49 -2.24 -8.55
CA VAL A 140 11.23 -2.68 -7.95
C VAL A 140 11.48 -3.15 -6.51
N PRO A 141 11.00 -2.42 -5.48
CA PRO A 141 10.98 -2.96 -4.13
C PRO A 141 9.96 -4.10 -4.06
N LEU A 142 10.39 -5.30 -3.67
CA LEU A 142 9.54 -6.47 -3.46
C LEU A 142 9.44 -6.81 -1.98
N ILE A 143 8.28 -7.28 -1.56
CA ILE A 143 8.06 -7.80 -0.21
C ILE A 143 7.09 -8.98 -0.24
N HIS A 144 7.34 -9.98 0.60
CA HIS A 144 6.42 -11.11 0.77
C HIS A 144 5.26 -10.72 1.70
N ILE A 145 4.05 -11.23 1.45
CA ILE A 145 2.86 -10.92 2.26
C ILE A 145 3.06 -11.24 3.76
N GLU A 146 3.78 -12.31 4.09
CA GLU A 146 4.07 -12.66 5.49
C GLU A 146 4.97 -11.62 6.17
N ASP A 147 5.92 -11.04 5.44
CA ASP A 147 6.77 -9.96 5.97
C ASP A 147 5.96 -8.67 6.16
N VAL A 148 4.97 -8.40 5.28
CA VAL A 148 4.02 -7.30 5.46
C VAL A 148 3.23 -7.47 6.76
N CYS A 149 2.64 -8.65 6.97
CA CYS A 149 1.91 -8.99 8.18
C CYS A 149 2.79 -8.86 9.44
N GLY A 150 4.01 -9.42 9.39
CA GLY A 150 4.97 -9.32 10.48
C GLY A 150 5.36 -7.87 10.80
N ALA A 151 5.59 -7.04 9.77
CA ALA A 151 5.90 -5.63 9.95
C ALA A 151 4.74 -4.83 10.57
N LEU A 152 3.49 -5.14 10.21
CA LEU A 152 2.31 -4.51 10.82
C LEU A 152 2.18 -4.86 12.30
N ILE A 153 2.33 -6.14 12.66
CA ILE A 153 2.31 -6.60 14.06
C ILE A 153 3.47 -5.97 14.83
N PHE A 154 4.68 -5.97 14.27
CA PHE A 154 5.84 -5.36 14.90
C PHE A 154 5.64 -3.85 15.16
N CYS A 155 5.03 -3.12 14.21
CA CYS A 155 4.69 -1.71 14.39
C CYS A 155 3.63 -1.50 15.47
N MET A 156 2.67 -2.41 15.60
CA MET A 156 1.67 -2.35 16.67
C MET A 156 2.32 -2.53 18.04
N GLU A 157 3.22 -3.50 18.18
CA GLU A 157 3.83 -3.88 19.46
C GLU A 157 4.98 -2.97 19.90
N ASN A 158 5.61 -2.24 18.99
CA ASN A 158 6.79 -1.44 19.27
C ASN A 158 6.48 0.07 19.32
N PRO A 159 6.47 0.71 20.50
CA PRO A 159 6.12 2.12 20.60
C PRO A 159 7.12 3.09 19.97
N SER A 160 8.36 2.64 19.73
CA SER A 160 9.42 3.45 19.12
C SER A 160 9.23 3.67 17.62
N ILE A 161 8.35 2.91 16.97
CA ILE A 161 8.02 3.10 15.56
C ILE A 161 7.05 4.27 15.42
N GLN A 162 7.56 5.40 14.92
CA GLN A 162 6.81 6.65 14.75
C GLN A 162 6.97 7.18 13.33
N GLY A 163 5.95 7.87 12.84
CA GLY A 163 5.96 8.47 11.51
C GLY A 163 5.90 7.43 10.40
N ARG A 164 6.77 7.55 9.39
CA ARG A 164 6.75 6.73 8.17
C ARG A 164 7.92 5.75 8.13
N VAL A 165 7.61 4.49 7.86
CA VAL A 165 8.60 3.42 7.69
C VAL A 165 8.42 2.76 6.33
N LEU A 166 9.48 2.66 5.55
CA LEU A 166 9.50 1.86 4.33
C LEU A 166 9.84 0.41 4.68
N SER A 167 9.06 -0.54 4.17
CA SER A 167 9.33 -1.96 4.32
C SER A 167 9.37 -2.66 2.95
N ALA A 168 10.54 -3.20 2.63
CA ALA A 168 10.81 -4.01 1.46
C ALA A 168 11.88 -5.06 1.80
N SER A 169 11.75 -6.26 1.24
CA SER A 169 12.71 -7.36 1.43
C SER A 169 13.88 -7.30 0.45
N SER A 170 13.63 -6.79 -0.75
CA SER A 170 14.60 -6.76 -1.84
C SER A 170 14.26 -5.67 -2.85
N PHE A 171 15.24 -5.27 -3.63
CA PHE A 171 15.11 -4.31 -4.73
C PHE A 171 15.65 -4.98 -6.00
N VAL A 172 14.76 -5.28 -6.94
CA VAL A 172 15.08 -6.05 -8.15
C VAL A 172 14.65 -5.31 -9.41
N SER A 173 15.35 -5.55 -10.50
CA SER A 173 14.97 -5.11 -11.84
C SER A 173 13.95 -6.06 -12.47
N SER A 174 13.22 -5.59 -13.48
CA SER A 174 12.36 -6.47 -14.29
C SER A 174 13.16 -7.61 -14.93
N ALA A 175 14.40 -7.35 -15.34
CA ALA A 175 15.32 -8.34 -15.89
C ALA A 175 15.77 -9.40 -14.86
N GLU A 176 16.02 -9.00 -13.61
CA GLU A 176 16.32 -9.93 -12.50
C GLU A 176 15.11 -10.84 -12.23
N ILE A 177 13.88 -10.30 -12.26
CA ILE A 177 12.64 -11.08 -12.13
C ILE A 177 12.50 -12.09 -13.30
N ALA A 178 12.74 -11.65 -14.54
CA ALA A 178 12.67 -12.51 -15.72
C ALA A 178 13.65 -13.67 -15.63
N THR A 179 14.90 -13.35 -15.25
CA THR A 179 16.00 -14.31 -15.10
C THR A 179 15.65 -15.35 -14.05
N TYR A 180 15.10 -14.92 -12.91
CA TYR A 180 14.65 -15.82 -11.86
C TYR A 180 13.59 -16.81 -12.37
N PHE A 181 12.57 -16.33 -13.07
CA PHE A 181 11.53 -17.22 -13.60
C PHE A 181 12.05 -18.17 -14.68
N HIS A 182 12.92 -17.70 -15.58
CA HIS A 182 13.54 -18.57 -16.58
C HIS A 182 14.34 -19.72 -15.96
N GLN A 183 15.08 -19.44 -14.87
CA GLN A 183 15.90 -20.43 -14.18
C GLN A 183 15.09 -21.45 -13.37
N HIS A 184 14.02 -21.00 -12.70
CA HIS A 184 13.25 -21.83 -11.76
C HIS A 184 11.97 -22.44 -12.36
N TYR A 185 11.45 -21.86 -13.43
CA TYR A 185 10.20 -22.27 -14.08
C TYR A 185 10.33 -22.29 -15.62
N PRO A 186 11.27 -23.08 -16.19
CA PRO A 186 11.59 -23.05 -17.61
C PRO A 186 10.45 -23.49 -18.55
N HIS A 187 9.36 -24.02 -18.01
CA HIS A 187 8.17 -24.40 -18.77
C HIS A 187 7.29 -23.19 -19.14
N PHE A 188 7.43 -22.07 -18.44
CA PHE A 188 6.92 -20.79 -18.90
C PHE A 188 7.94 -20.24 -19.89
N HIS A 189 7.65 -20.34 -21.19
CA HIS A 189 8.51 -19.84 -22.26
C HIS A 189 8.55 -18.30 -22.25
N LEU A 190 9.33 -17.76 -21.31
CA LEU A 190 9.63 -16.34 -21.10
C LEU A 190 10.66 -15.82 -22.11
#